data_AF-A0A7I7XKA8-F1
#
_entry.id   AF-A0A7I7XKA8-F1
#
_cell.length_a   1.000
_cell.length_b   1.000
_cell.length_c   1.000
_cell.angle_alpha   90.00
_cell.angle_beta   90.00
_cell.angle_gamma   90.00
#
_symmetry.space_group_name_H-M   'P 1'
#
loop_
_entity.id
_entity.type
_entity.pdbx_description
1 polymer ?
#
loop_
_entity_poly.entity_id
_entity_poly.type
_entity_poly.pdbx_seq_one_letter_code
_entity_poly.pdbx_strand_id
1 'polypeptide(L)'
;MSVIRTATVAAVEQVFIEEIQNGDWVVSTRTGGNGDPCVWQVHAKGFKWSQADGGLITLRSKAATGEESGVVSAPPRTRILRARLAPAPIYTEVPDELVEDENTFRHKKCYANTRGGCSTKISGEHFVSQCLIDLYSFDDPDVKIKHDSGYGVQSYVSAKQFKTNILCEKHNNDLHIADDAALQFATFIRGIALEYRNGAGEWGTDDEITVSGEDFQNWVLKLILNHAVGKAFNGTKTKFPPEAVDLLLGRAMWPRTWGLCVAGDLSHDELRYRPFERVEDSTTDFWSVSPLLHRDGWVGGGIVNLNGIGLGLTVFNPSRDNPDAFDNNLRNPLRGSIQRPGFMAWELDGVTKRINFEWNDVWQHRTITYKMSRD
;
A
#
# COMPACT_ATOMS: atom_id res chain seq x y z
N MET A 1 -8.72 -25.30 -13.12
CA MET A 1 -8.11 -23.97 -12.92
C MET A 1 -9.07 -23.16 -12.09
N SER A 2 -8.71 -22.82 -10.85
CA SER A 2 -9.55 -21.95 -10.01
C SER A 2 -9.47 -20.54 -10.59
N VAL A 3 -10.61 -20.03 -11.04
CA VAL A 3 -10.77 -18.60 -11.37
C VAL A 3 -10.57 -17.85 -10.06
N ILE A 4 -9.39 -17.27 -9.86
CA ILE A 4 -9.17 -16.26 -8.82
C ILE A 4 -10.08 -15.10 -9.21
N ARG A 5 -11.17 -14.90 -8.45
CA ARG A 5 -12.01 -13.72 -8.63
C ARG A 5 -11.15 -12.52 -8.26
N THR A 6 -10.77 -11.72 -9.26
CA THR A 6 -10.12 -10.43 -9.05
C THR A 6 -11.06 -9.57 -8.21
N ALA A 7 -10.49 -8.83 -7.27
CA ALA A 7 -11.25 -7.84 -6.53
C ALA A 7 -11.93 -6.89 -7.52
N THR A 8 -13.21 -6.62 -7.31
CA THR A 8 -13.97 -5.73 -8.17
C THR A 8 -13.40 -4.32 -7.98
N VAL A 9 -12.65 -3.85 -8.98
CA VAL A 9 -12.09 -2.50 -8.99
C VAL A 9 -13.27 -1.53 -9.08
N ALA A 10 -13.46 -0.68 -8.07
CA ALA A 10 -14.43 0.38 -8.11
C ALA A 10 -13.72 1.72 -7.95
N ALA A 11 -14.16 2.79 -8.60
CA ALA A 11 -13.82 4.16 -8.19
C ALA A 11 -14.91 4.67 -7.25
N VAL A 12 -14.56 5.30 -6.12
CA VAL A 12 -15.56 5.88 -5.21
C VAL A 12 -15.64 7.39 -5.44
N GLU A 13 -16.86 7.91 -5.57
CA GLU A 13 -17.13 9.33 -5.66
C GLU A 13 -18.21 9.74 -4.65
N GLN A 14 -18.13 10.97 -4.15
CA GLN A 14 -19.15 11.54 -3.28
C GLN A 14 -20.17 12.31 -4.12
N VAL A 15 -21.43 11.87 -4.09
CA VAL A 15 -22.54 12.45 -4.87
C VAL A 15 -23.74 12.69 -3.97
N PHE A 16 -24.74 13.46 -4.43
CA PHE A 16 -25.99 13.59 -3.70
C PHE A 16 -26.88 12.36 -3.89
N ILE A 17 -27.69 12.02 -2.87
CA ILE A 17 -28.58 10.85 -2.89
C ILE A 17 -29.59 10.87 -4.08
N GLU A 18 -29.99 12.05 -4.54
CA GLU A 18 -30.81 12.24 -5.74
C GLU A 18 -30.11 11.84 -7.04
N GLU A 19 -28.77 11.82 -7.08
CA GLU A 19 -27.97 11.47 -8.26
C GLU A 19 -27.77 9.96 -8.42
N ILE A 20 -27.99 9.18 -7.34
CA ILE A 20 -27.89 7.72 -7.37
C ILE A 20 -29.01 7.09 -8.20
N GLN A 21 -28.69 6.20 -9.13
CA GLN A 21 -29.65 5.51 -9.99
C GLN A 21 -29.79 4.03 -9.64
N ASN A 22 -30.84 3.37 -10.16
CA ASN A 22 -30.92 1.91 -10.12
C ASN A 22 -29.72 1.32 -10.90
N GLY A 23 -29.03 0.35 -10.31
CA GLY A 23 -27.81 -0.26 -10.86
C GLY A 23 -26.51 0.35 -10.34
N ASP A 24 -26.54 1.56 -9.76
CA ASP A 24 -25.38 2.15 -9.08
C ASP A 24 -25.00 1.32 -7.85
N TRP A 25 -23.72 1.28 -7.54
CA TRP A 25 -23.24 0.69 -6.29
C TRP A 25 -23.07 1.79 -5.26
N VAL A 26 -23.62 1.56 -4.07
CA VAL A 26 -23.56 2.52 -2.95
C VAL A 26 -22.69 1.93 -1.87
N VAL A 27 -21.82 2.76 -1.31
CA VAL A 27 -21.03 2.43 -0.13
C VAL A 27 -21.78 2.96 1.09
N SER A 28 -22.28 2.03 1.91
CA SER A 28 -22.97 2.34 3.16
C SER A 28 -22.00 2.24 4.32
N THR A 29 -21.91 3.30 5.11
CA THR A 29 -21.14 3.34 6.37
C THR A 29 -21.89 2.74 7.55
N ARG A 30 -23.07 2.11 7.34
CA ARG A 30 -23.79 1.43 8.43
C ARG A 30 -22.87 0.37 9.05
N THR A 31 -22.58 0.58 10.32
CA THR A 31 -21.85 -0.31 11.21
C THR A 31 -22.64 -1.60 11.45
N GLY A 32 -22.55 -2.56 10.54
CA GLY A 32 -22.92 -3.95 10.79
C GLY A 32 -21.70 -4.70 11.31
N GLY A 33 -21.79 -5.24 12.53
CA GLY A 33 -20.86 -6.22 13.12
C GLY A 33 -19.44 -5.74 13.45
N ASN A 34 -18.69 -5.26 12.46
CA ASN A 34 -17.26 -4.95 12.57
C ASN A 34 -16.90 -3.50 12.19
N GLY A 35 -17.87 -2.66 11.83
CA GLY A 35 -17.63 -1.26 11.46
C GLY A 35 -17.18 -1.03 10.01
N ASP A 36 -17.13 -2.08 9.19
CA ASP A 36 -16.74 -1.98 7.78
C ASP A 36 -17.83 -1.35 6.90
N PRO A 37 -17.47 -0.56 5.88
CA PRO A 37 -18.42 -0.08 4.90
C PRO A 37 -18.89 -1.23 4.00
N CYS A 38 -20.21 -1.37 3.85
CA CYS A 38 -20.82 -2.34 2.95
C CYS A 38 -21.07 -1.71 1.58
N VAL A 39 -20.64 -2.37 0.50
CA VAL A 39 -20.97 -1.98 -0.87
C VAL A 39 -22.12 -2.83 -1.38
N TRP A 40 -23.18 -2.21 -1.88
CA TRP A 40 -24.34 -2.92 -2.42
C TRP A 40 -24.92 -2.21 -3.63
N GLN A 41 -25.49 -2.98 -4.56
CA GLN A 41 -26.12 -2.45 -5.75
C GLN A 41 -27.55 -1.96 -5.47
N VAL A 42 -27.87 -0.76 -5.92
CA VAL A 42 -29.22 -0.18 -5.79
C VAL A 42 -30.15 -0.90 -6.75
N HIS A 43 -31.11 -1.64 -6.21
CA HIS A 43 -32.16 -2.30 -6.99
C HIS A 43 -33.40 -1.41 -7.12
N ALA A 44 -33.70 -0.60 -6.11
CA ALA A 44 -34.85 0.30 -6.14
C ALA A 44 -34.55 1.62 -5.43
N LYS A 45 -34.95 2.70 -6.08
CA LYS A 45 -35.02 4.05 -5.51
C LYS A 45 -36.48 4.45 -5.30
N GLY A 46 -36.83 4.79 -4.06
CA GLY A 46 -38.15 5.27 -3.68
C GLY A 46 -38.09 6.69 -3.13
N PHE A 47 -39.18 7.43 -3.29
CA PHE A 47 -39.36 8.75 -2.69
C PHE A 47 -40.57 8.70 -1.77
N LYS A 48 -40.38 9.11 -0.50
CA LYS A 48 -41.46 9.27 0.46
C LYS A 48 -41.50 10.71 0.92
N TRP A 49 -42.56 11.43 0.57
CA TRP A 49 -42.76 12.79 1.04
C TRP A 49 -43.45 12.80 2.41
N SER A 50 -42.92 13.58 3.34
CA SER A 50 -43.58 13.92 4.62
C SER A 50 -43.49 15.44 4.81
N GLN A 51 -44.55 16.05 5.37
CA GLN A 51 -44.54 17.49 5.70
C GLN A 51 -43.50 17.84 6.78
N ALA A 52 -43.07 16.87 7.59
CA ALA A 52 -42.16 17.09 8.71
C ALA A 52 -40.67 17.04 8.30
N ASP A 53 -40.30 16.21 7.32
CA ASP A 53 -38.90 15.84 7.05
C ASP A 53 -38.36 16.33 5.69
N GLY A 54 -39.13 17.14 4.95
CA GLY A 54 -38.72 17.67 3.64
C GLY A 54 -38.66 16.61 2.51
N GLY A 55 -39.16 15.40 2.77
CA GLY A 55 -39.09 14.25 1.88
C GLY A 55 -37.82 13.40 2.08
N LEU A 56 -37.96 12.09 1.96
CA LEU A 56 -36.86 11.13 2.07
C LEU A 56 -36.71 10.38 0.76
N ILE A 57 -35.47 10.26 0.29
CA ILE A 57 -35.08 9.34 -0.77
C ILE A 57 -34.59 8.06 -0.11
N THR A 58 -35.20 6.93 -0.46
CA THR A 58 -34.84 5.61 0.03
C THR A 58 -34.22 4.80 -1.09
N LEU A 59 -32.99 4.33 -0.90
CA LEU A 59 -32.31 3.38 -1.78
C LEU A 59 -32.37 1.99 -1.13
N ARG A 60 -32.67 0.96 -1.92
CA ARG A 60 -32.78 -0.43 -1.47
C ARG A 60 -31.96 -1.35 -2.38
N SER A 61 -31.22 -2.28 -1.80
CA SER A 61 -30.68 -3.45 -2.52
C SER A 61 -31.64 -4.64 -2.42
N LYS A 62 -31.51 -5.58 -3.35
CA LYS A 62 -32.17 -6.88 -3.28
C LYS A 62 -31.08 -7.93 -3.09
N ALA A 63 -31.15 -8.73 -2.02
CA ALA A 63 -30.20 -9.79 -1.76
C ALA A 63 -30.22 -10.81 -2.92
N ALA A 64 -29.18 -10.82 -3.75
CA ALA A 64 -28.96 -11.86 -4.73
C ALA A 64 -28.25 -13.02 -4.00
N THR A 65 -29.03 -13.93 -3.41
CA THR A 65 -28.54 -15.18 -2.79
C THR A 65 -27.30 -15.02 -1.89
N GLY A 66 -27.51 -14.60 -0.64
CA GLY A 66 -26.48 -14.66 0.42
C GLY A 66 -25.80 -13.33 0.79
N GLU A 67 -26.00 -12.25 0.04
CA GLU A 67 -25.56 -10.89 0.44
C GLU A 67 -26.64 -10.18 1.26
N GLU A 68 -26.24 -9.36 2.24
CA GLU A 68 -27.16 -8.61 3.09
C GLU A 68 -27.96 -7.57 2.28
N SER A 69 -29.28 -7.48 2.53
CA SER A 69 -30.11 -6.43 1.97
C SER A 69 -29.74 -5.07 2.59
N GLY A 70 -29.28 -4.12 1.77
CA GLY A 70 -28.97 -2.75 2.16
C GLY A 70 -30.18 -1.84 1.99
N VAL A 71 -30.42 -0.97 2.98
CA VAL A 71 -31.39 0.14 2.88
C VAL A 71 -30.75 1.39 3.46
N VAL A 72 -30.70 2.45 2.67
CA VAL A 72 -30.37 3.81 3.13
C VAL A 72 -31.52 4.75 2.82
N SER A 73 -31.87 5.62 3.77
CA SER A 73 -32.87 6.67 3.57
C SER A 73 -32.31 7.98 4.07
N ALA A 74 -32.32 9.01 3.24
CA ALA A 74 -31.83 10.33 3.62
C ALA A 74 -32.62 11.45 2.92
N PRO A 75 -32.62 12.68 3.47
CA PRO A 75 -33.18 13.85 2.80
C PRO A 75 -32.46 14.15 1.47
N PRO A 76 -33.12 14.80 0.50
CA PRO A 76 -32.45 15.38 -0.67
C PRO A 76 -31.22 16.20 -0.28
N ARG A 77 -30.22 16.22 -1.16
CA ARG A 77 -28.90 16.85 -0.97
C ARG A 77 -28.03 16.21 0.13
N THR A 78 -28.41 15.04 0.64
CA THR A 78 -27.49 14.25 1.47
C THR A 78 -26.40 13.67 0.60
N ARG A 79 -25.13 13.87 0.97
CA ARG A 79 -23.99 13.27 0.28
C ARG A 79 -23.85 11.79 0.63
N ILE A 80 -23.72 10.95 -0.39
CA ILE A 80 -23.53 9.50 -0.31
C ILE A 80 -22.37 9.10 -1.22
N LEU A 81 -21.68 8.03 -0.85
CA LEU A 81 -20.59 7.45 -1.63
C LEU A 81 -21.13 6.49 -2.68
N ARG A 82 -20.86 6.78 -3.96
CA ARG A 82 -21.14 5.90 -5.10
C ARG A 82 -19.86 5.20 -5.52
N ALA A 83 -19.91 3.87 -5.59
CA ALA A 83 -18.88 3.06 -6.21
C ALA A 83 -19.21 2.87 -7.70
N ARG A 84 -18.28 3.20 -8.58
CA ARG A 84 -18.31 2.85 -10.00
C ARG A 84 -17.43 1.64 -10.20
N LEU A 85 -18.04 0.45 -10.27
CA LEU A 85 -17.30 -0.73 -10.68
C LEU A 85 -16.74 -0.49 -12.09
N ALA A 86 -15.41 -0.47 -12.22
CA ALA A 86 -14.80 -0.60 -13.52
C ALA A 86 -15.17 -1.99 -14.06
N PRO A 87 -15.54 -2.14 -15.34
CA PRO A 87 -15.66 -3.46 -15.94
C PRO A 87 -14.35 -4.20 -15.69
N ALA A 88 -14.44 -5.49 -15.31
CA ALA A 88 -13.25 -6.33 -15.18
C ALA A 88 -12.44 -6.21 -16.49
N PRO A 89 -11.13 -5.91 -16.42
CA PRO A 89 -10.34 -5.70 -17.62
C PRO A 89 -10.43 -6.95 -18.50
N ILE A 90 -10.94 -6.77 -19.71
CA ILE A 90 -10.89 -7.81 -20.73
C ILE A 90 -9.44 -7.81 -21.23
N TYR A 91 -8.65 -8.79 -20.81
CA TYR A 91 -7.31 -9.03 -21.31
C TYR A 91 -7.38 -9.63 -22.72
N THR A 92 -7.67 -8.80 -23.74
CA THR A 92 -7.50 -9.19 -25.14
C THR A 92 -6.13 -8.75 -25.64
N GLU A 93 -5.38 -9.69 -26.22
CA GLU A 93 -4.26 -9.37 -27.11
C GLU A 93 -4.83 -8.58 -28.30
N VAL A 94 -4.54 -7.27 -28.36
CA VAL A 94 -4.98 -6.41 -29.48
C VAL A 94 -3.86 -6.39 -30.53
N PRO A 95 -4.16 -6.62 -31.82
CA PRO A 95 -3.18 -6.54 -32.91
C PRO A 95 -2.55 -5.15 -33.03
N ASP A 96 -1.27 -5.12 -33.40
CA ASP A 96 -0.48 -3.93 -33.75
C ASP A 96 -1.13 -3.21 -34.96
N GLU A 97 -2.01 -2.24 -34.72
CA GLU A 97 -2.29 -1.19 -35.70
C GLU A 97 -2.08 0.20 -35.10
N LEU A 98 -1.22 0.96 -35.79
CA LEU A 98 -0.64 2.23 -35.40
C LEU A 98 -1.66 3.36 -35.49
N VAL A 99 -2.16 3.80 -34.33
CA VAL A 99 -2.63 5.17 -34.15
C VAL A 99 -1.72 5.81 -33.10
N GLU A 100 -0.81 6.65 -33.57
CA GLU A 100 0.11 7.44 -32.73
C GLU A 100 -0.67 8.53 -32.00
N ASP A 101 -1.35 8.13 -30.93
CA ASP A 101 -1.63 9.02 -29.80
C ASP A 101 -0.45 8.87 -28.83
N GLU A 102 0.20 9.96 -28.42
CA GLU A 102 1.32 9.91 -27.46
C GLU A 102 0.91 9.19 -26.16
N ASN A 103 -0.39 9.12 -25.86
CA ASN A 103 -0.96 8.36 -24.74
C ASN A 103 -0.90 6.83 -24.89
N THR A 104 -0.64 6.27 -26.07
CA THR A 104 -0.66 4.81 -26.28
C THR A 104 0.73 4.17 -26.30
N PHE A 105 1.81 4.96 -26.40
CA PHE A 105 3.18 4.42 -26.51
C PHE A 105 3.54 3.51 -25.33
N ARG A 106 4.16 2.36 -25.63
CA ARG A 106 4.58 1.33 -24.65
C ARG A 106 6.07 1.06 -24.76
N HIS A 107 6.84 1.62 -23.82
CA HIS A 107 8.28 1.38 -23.79
C HIS A 107 8.57 -0.07 -23.36
N LYS A 108 9.21 -0.88 -24.23
CA LYS A 108 9.41 -2.34 -24.02
C LYS A 108 10.11 -2.73 -22.71
N LYS A 109 10.97 -1.86 -22.18
CA LYS A 109 11.69 -2.09 -20.90
C LYS A 109 10.95 -1.59 -19.66
N CYS A 110 9.90 -0.78 -19.81
CA CYS A 110 9.14 -0.24 -18.70
C CYS A 110 8.12 -1.28 -18.22
N TYR A 111 8.22 -1.79 -16.99
CA TYR A 111 7.25 -2.79 -16.51
C TYR A 111 5.84 -2.21 -16.34
N ALA A 112 5.72 -0.90 -16.19
CA ALA A 112 4.46 -0.16 -16.09
C ALA A 112 3.76 0.06 -17.46
N ASN A 113 4.29 -0.50 -18.56
CA ASN A 113 3.76 -0.29 -19.92
C ASN A 113 2.45 -1.03 -20.24
N THR A 114 1.76 -1.60 -19.24
CA THR A 114 0.58 -2.46 -19.41
C THR A 114 -0.55 -1.80 -20.21
N ARG A 115 -0.72 -0.48 -20.09
CA ARG A 115 -1.79 0.28 -20.75
C ARG A 115 -1.32 1.45 -21.62
N GLY A 116 -0.03 1.56 -21.95
CA GLY A 116 0.50 2.73 -22.67
C GLY A 116 1.00 3.85 -21.75
N GLY A 117 1.00 5.08 -22.24
CA GLY A 117 1.41 6.29 -21.51
C GLY A 117 2.90 6.36 -21.18
N CYS A 118 3.75 5.55 -21.82
CA CYS A 118 5.18 5.60 -21.57
C CYS A 118 5.83 6.80 -22.28
N SER A 119 6.94 7.29 -21.73
CA SER A 119 7.88 8.09 -22.53
C SER A 119 8.76 7.18 -23.40
N THR A 120 9.33 7.76 -24.47
CA THR A 120 10.29 7.09 -25.35
C THR A 120 11.65 6.85 -24.69
N LYS A 121 11.91 7.47 -23.53
CA LYS A 121 13.16 7.38 -22.78
C LYS A 121 13.01 6.47 -21.55
N ILE A 122 13.98 5.58 -21.34
CA ILE A 122 14.05 4.77 -20.13
C ILE A 122 14.72 5.56 -19.00
N SER A 123 14.13 5.52 -17.80
CA SER A 123 14.76 6.10 -16.61
C SER A 123 15.86 5.18 -16.10
N GLY A 124 16.74 5.76 -15.29
CA GLY A 124 17.75 5.02 -14.55
C GLY A 124 17.29 4.65 -13.15
N GLU A 125 16.12 4.05 -13.02
CA GLU A 125 15.48 3.82 -11.73
C GLU A 125 16.28 2.88 -10.83
N HIS A 126 16.45 3.21 -9.55
CA HIS A 126 17.21 2.38 -8.64
C HIS A 126 16.33 1.27 -8.00
N PHE A 127 16.95 0.17 -7.57
CA PHE A 127 16.24 -0.88 -6.82
C PHE A 127 15.61 -0.33 -5.54
N VAL A 128 16.30 0.58 -4.86
CA VAL A 128 15.83 1.39 -3.73
C VAL A 128 15.86 2.86 -4.14
N SER A 129 14.89 3.65 -3.68
CA SER A 129 14.74 5.05 -4.07
C SER A 129 16.03 5.85 -3.86
N GLN A 130 16.41 6.66 -4.85
CA GLN A 130 17.65 7.45 -4.80
C GLN A 130 17.69 8.39 -3.58
N CYS A 131 16.55 8.99 -3.22
CA CYS A 131 16.44 9.86 -2.06
C CYS A 131 16.84 9.16 -0.74
N LEU A 132 16.56 7.85 -0.61
CA LEU A 132 16.99 7.07 0.54
C LEU A 132 18.49 6.78 0.48
N ILE A 133 19.02 6.44 -0.70
CA ILE A 133 20.48 6.28 -0.88
C ILE A 133 21.20 7.55 -0.42
N ASP A 134 20.74 8.72 -0.85
CA ASP A 134 21.33 10.01 -0.49
C ASP A 134 21.23 10.28 1.02
N LEU A 135 20.06 10.00 1.63
CA LEU A 135 19.83 10.15 3.07
C LEU A 135 20.82 9.32 3.92
N TYR A 136 21.17 8.12 3.46
CA TYR A 136 22.02 7.19 4.23
C TYR A 136 23.50 7.19 3.83
N SER A 137 23.84 7.66 2.63
CA SER A 137 25.22 7.78 2.19
C SER A 137 25.92 9.06 2.65
N PHE A 138 25.17 10.04 3.19
CA PHE A 138 25.71 11.38 3.51
C PHE A 138 26.38 12.04 2.29
N ASP A 139 25.82 11.81 1.10
CA ASP A 139 26.38 12.24 -0.19
C ASP A 139 27.78 11.67 -0.50
N ASP A 140 28.26 10.68 0.24
CA ASP A 140 29.55 10.02 -0.04
C ASP A 140 29.38 9.03 -1.20
N PRO A 141 29.99 9.31 -2.38
CA PRO A 141 29.86 8.47 -3.56
C PRO A 141 30.56 7.11 -3.44
N ASP A 142 31.43 6.94 -2.44
CA ASP A 142 32.20 5.73 -2.19
C ASP A 142 31.53 4.80 -1.15
N VAL A 143 30.45 5.25 -0.51
CA VAL A 143 29.64 4.40 0.38
C VAL A 143 29.13 3.19 -0.40
N LYS A 144 29.44 2.01 0.15
CA LYS A 144 28.92 0.75 -0.35
C LYS A 144 27.74 0.32 0.51
N ILE A 145 26.67 -0.07 -0.16
CA ILE A 145 25.44 -0.51 0.49
C ILE A 145 25.34 -2.02 0.24
N LYS A 146 25.09 -2.77 1.30
CA LYS A 146 24.79 -4.21 1.24
C LYS A 146 23.32 -4.39 1.60
N HIS A 147 22.68 -5.37 0.95
CA HIS A 147 21.30 -5.72 1.27
C HIS A 147 21.15 -7.24 1.24
N ASP A 148 21.25 -7.89 2.39
CA ASP A 148 21.22 -9.35 2.48
C ASP A 148 20.10 -9.83 3.39
N SER A 149 18.90 -9.89 2.81
CA SER A 149 17.73 -10.59 3.36
C SER A 149 17.71 -12.07 2.95
N GLY A 150 18.81 -12.62 2.40
CA GLY A 150 18.81 -13.92 1.74
C GLY A 150 18.16 -13.94 0.35
N TYR A 151 17.49 -12.85 -0.06
CA TYR A 151 16.86 -12.69 -1.37
C TYR A 151 17.29 -11.40 -2.09
N GLY A 152 18.33 -10.70 -1.63
CA GLY A 152 18.72 -9.38 -2.16
C GLY A 152 20.14 -9.28 -2.72
N VAL A 153 20.71 -8.07 -2.69
CA VAL A 153 22.10 -7.82 -3.08
C VAL A 153 23.07 -8.28 -1.98
N GLN A 154 23.53 -9.53 -2.12
CA GLN A 154 24.33 -10.23 -1.11
C GLN A 154 25.75 -9.67 -0.90
N SER A 155 26.19 -8.70 -1.70
CA SER A 155 27.49 -8.05 -1.58
C SER A 155 27.35 -6.53 -1.47
N TYR A 156 28.37 -5.90 -0.89
CA TYR A 156 28.50 -4.45 -0.88
C TYR A 156 28.66 -3.94 -2.32
N VAL A 157 27.70 -3.14 -2.78
CA VAL A 157 27.72 -2.51 -4.10
C VAL A 157 27.64 -0.99 -3.98
N SER A 158 28.18 -0.28 -4.96
CA SER A 158 28.06 1.19 -4.98
C SER A 158 26.65 1.62 -5.38
N ALA A 159 26.26 2.83 -4.99
CA ALA A 159 24.98 3.44 -5.37
C ALA A 159 24.66 3.28 -6.88
N LYS A 160 25.68 3.48 -7.73
CA LYS A 160 25.57 3.38 -9.20
C LYS A 160 25.15 1.99 -9.69
N GLN A 161 25.44 0.93 -8.94
CA GLN A 161 25.09 -0.44 -9.30
C GLN A 161 23.64 -0.80 -8.96
N PHE A 162 22.93 0.04 -8.19
CA PHE A 162 21.50 -0.17 -7.93
C PHE A 162 20.61 0.27 -9.10
N LYS A 163 21.16 0.91 -10.13
CA LYS A 163 20.41 1.41 -11.28
C LYS A 163 19.90 0.26 -12.15
N THR A 164 18.59 0.28 -12.40
CA THR A 164 17.81 -0.67 -13.16
C THR A 164 17.01 0.06 -14.24
N ASN A 165 17.21 -0.29 -15.50
CA ASN A 165 16.53 0.37 -16.61
C ASN A 165 15.13 -0.25 -16.83
N ILE A 166 14.25 -0.16 -15.81
CA ILE A 166 12.99 -0.92 -15.72
C ILE A 166 11.71 -0.05 -15.69
N LEU A 167 11.84 1.27 -15.60
CA LEU A 167 10.76 2.25 -15.73
C LEU A 167 11.13 3.30 -16.77
N CYS A 168 10.14 3.86 -17.48
CA CYS A 168 10.37 4.99 -18.37
C CYS A 168 10.37 6.30 -17.58
N GLU A 169 10.97 7.37 -18.11
CA GLU A 169 11.05 8.67 -17.42
C GLU A 169 9.67 9.15 -16.95
N LYS A 170 8.63 9.01 -17.78
CA LYS A 170 7.28 9.43 -17.41
C LYS A 170 6.73 8.66 -16.20
N HIS A 171 6.66 7.33 -16.27
CA HIS A 171 6.12 6.55 -15.15
C HIS A 171 6.98 6.66 -13.90
N ASN A 172 8.29 6.87 -14.04
CA ASN A 172 9.16 7.11 -12.89
C ASN A 172 8.84 8.44 -12.22
N ASN A 173 8.70 9.50 -13.02
CA ASN A 173 8.32 10.83 -12.52
C ASN A 173 6.92 10.81 -11.92
N ASP A 174 5.96 10.12 -12.52
CA ASP A 174 4.60 10.00 -11.98
C ASP A 174 4.60 9.31 -10.59
N LEU A 175 5.62 8.49 -10.29
CA LEU A 175 5.76 7.75 -9.02
C LEU A 175 6.68 8.45 -8.00
N HIS A 176 7.19 9.65 -8.26
CA HIS A 176 8.13 10.33 -7.33
C HIS A 176 7.49 10.63 -5.97
N ILE A 177 6.19 10.91 -5.92
CA ILE A 177 5.45 11.18 -4.68
C ILE A 177 5.52 10.01 -3.69
N ALA A 178 5.63 8.78 -4.19
CA ALA A 178 5.85 7.60 -3.37
C ALA A 178 7.24 7.62 -2.72
N ASP A 179 8.27 7.99 -3.50
CA ASP A 179 9.63 8.14 -2.97
C ASP A 179 9.72 9.27 -1.93
N ASP A 180 8.98 10.36 -2.12
CA ASP A 180 8.92 11.48 -1.17
C ASP A 180 8.26 11.07 0.15
N ALA A 181 7.19 10.28 0.11
CA ALA A 181 6.54 9.75 1.33
C ALA A 181 7.49 8.84 2.12
N ALA A 182 8.27 8.01 1.42
CA ALA A 182 9.28 7.16 2.04
C ALA A 182 10.44 7.96 2.64
N LEU A 183 10.88 9.03 1.95
CA LEU A 183 11.90 9.94 2.46
C LEU A 183 11.43 10.61 3.76
N GLN A 184 10.21 11.16 3.79
CA GLN A 184 9.65 11.78 5.00
C GLN A 184 9.62 10.80 6.19
N PHE A 185 9.13 9.59 5.95
CA PHE A 185 9.12 8.52 6.94
C PHE A 185 10.54 8.20 7.46
N ALA A 186 11.48 7.97 6.55
CA ALA A 186 12.85 7.57 6.88
C ALA A 186 13.59 8.70 7.61
N THR A 187 13.46 9.95 7.16
CA THR A 187 14.10 11.11 7.77
C THR A 187 13.68 11.28 9.22
N PHE A 188 12.38 11.14 9.52
CA PHE A 188 11.87 11.27 10.88
C PHE A 188 12.41 10.17 11.81
N ILE A 189 12.27 8.90 11.43
CA ILE A 189 12.77 7.78 12.25
C ILE A 189 14.29 7.87 12.44
N ARG A 190 15.02 8.14 11.36
CA ARG A 190 16.48 8.27 11.39
C ARG A 190 16.92 9.43 12.29
N GLY A 191 16.25 10.57 12.22
CA GLY A 191 16.55 11.73 13.07
C GLY A 191 16.46 11.36 14.55
N ILE A 192 15.34 10.78 14.96
CA ILE A 192 15.12 10.30 16.34
C ILE A 192 16.17 9.27 16.72
N ALA A 193 16.44 8.28 15.87
CA ALA A 193 17.40 7.21 16.16
C ALA A 193 18.82 7.75 16.36
N LEU A 194 19.24 8.71 15.55
CA LEU A 194 20.55 9.34 15.67
C LEU A 194 20.67 10.22 16.91
N GLU A 195 19.63 11.00 17.25
CA GLU A 195 19.61 11.80 18.48
C GLU A 195 19.62 10.92 19.74
N TYR A 196 18.81 9.86 19.73
CA TYR A 196 18.66 8.96 20.87
C TYR A 196 19.86 8.02 21.05
N ARG A 197 20.41 7.41 20.00
CA ARG A 197 21.45 6.37 20.11
C ARG A 197 22.86 6.87 19.83
N ASN A 198 23.01 7.83 18.91
CA ASN A 198 24.30 8.43 18.54
C ASN A 198 24.51 9.83 19.13
N GLY A 199 23.50 10.40 19.81
CA GLY A 199 23.52 11.70 20.46
C GLY A 199 23.63 11.59 21.98
N ALA A 200 22.83 12.38 22.70
CA ALA A 200 22.91 12.51 24.16
C ALA A 200 22.29 11.34 24.94
N GLY A 201 21.63 10.39 24.28
CA GLY A 201 20.87 9.33 24.96
C GLY A 201 19.48 9.76 25.41
N GLU A 202 19.05 10.98 25.07
CA GLU A 202 17.79 11.55 25.52
C GLU A 202 16.67 11.26 24.52
N TRP A 203 15.54 10.74 25.01
CA TRP A 203 14.35 10.51 24.20
C TRP A 203 13.61 11.81 23.85
N GLY A 204 13.86 12.87 24.63
CA GLY A 204 13.37 14.22 24.37
C GLY A 204 11.89 14.42 24.72
N THR A 205 11.20 15.17 23.85
CA THR A 205 9.76 15.54 23.98
C THR A 205 8.92 14.83 22.94
N ASP A 206 7.59 14.95 23.03
CA ASP A 206 6.69 14.38 22.02
C ASP A 206 7.02 14.94 20.63
N ASP A 207 6.97 14.08 19.61
CA ASP A 207 7.21 14.48 18.23
C ASP A 207 6.35 13.65 17.26
N GLU A 208 5.89 14.27 16.19
CA GLU A 208 5.05 13.59 15.20
C GLU A 208 5.20 14.13 13.78
N ILE A 209 5.02 13.23 12.82
CA ILE A 209 4.83 13.56 11.39
C ILE A 209 3.54 12.93 10.86
N THR A 210 3.06 13.47 9.75
CA THR A 210 1.98 12.86 8.96
C THR A 210 2.49 12.56 7.58
N VAL A 211 2.28 11.33 7.09
CA VAL A 211 2.64 10.89 5.74
C VAL A 211 1.41 10.37 5.02
N SER A 212 1.38 10.51 3.69
CA SER A 212 0.35 9.87 2.86
C SER A 212 0.50 8.34 2.93
N GLY A 213 -0.51 7.66 3.48
CA GLY A 213 -0.53 6.20 3.55
C GLY A 213 -0.58 5.54 2.18
N GLU A 214 -1.29 6.17 1.24
CA GLU A 214 -1.39 5.71 -0.16
C GLU A 214 -0.03 5.78 -0.87
N ASP A 215 0.66 6.91 -0.76
CA ASP A 215 1.96 7.07 -1.42
C ASP A 215 3.03 6.19 -0.77
N PHE A 216 2.98 6.06 0.56
CA PHE A 216 3.90 5.18 1.29
C PHE A 216 3.67 3.70 0.95
N GLN A 217 2.42 3.21 0.84
CA GLN A 217 2.19 1.83 0.39
C GLN A 217 2.59 1.62 -1.07
N ASN A 218 2.38 2.62 -1.93
CA ASN A 218 2.80 2.57 -3.32
C ASN A 218 4.32 2.52 -3.42
N TRP A 219 5.06 3.17 -2.53
CA TRP A 219 6.51 3.04 -2.44
C TRP A 219 6.93 1.61 -2.08
N VAL A 220 6.31 1.01 -1.06
CA VAL A 220 6.58 -0.39 -0.69
C VAL A 220 6.31 -1.32 -1.88
N LEU A 221 5.21 -1.11 -2.61
CA LEU A 221 4.87 -1.88 -3.80
C LEU A 221 5.89 -1.68 -4.92
N LYS A 222 6.25 -0.42 -5.22
CA LYS A 222 7.25 -0.04 -6.21
C LYS A 222 8.57 -0.75 -5.93
N LEU A 223 9.03 -0.73 -4.67
CA LEU A 223 10.26 -1.39 -4.24
C LEU A 223 10.23 -2.90 -4.55
N ILE A 224 9.15 -3.58 -4.18
CA ILE A 224 8.97 -5.02 -4.41
C ILE A 224 8.96 -5.34 -5.91
N LEU A 225 8.23 -4.56 -6.72
CA LEU A 225 8.15 -4.74 -8.17
C LEU A 225 9.50 -4.46 -8.85
N ASN A 226 10.22 -3.43 -8.42
CA ASN A 226 11.55 -3.12 -8.92
C ASN A 226 12.51 -4.30 -8.71
N HIS A 227 12.47 -4.92 -7.53
CA HIS A 227 13.29 -6.10 -7.22
C HIS A 227 12.88 -7.33 -8.03
N ALA A 228 11.57 -7.59 -8.18
CA ALA A 228 11.08 -8.71 -8.98
C ALA A 228 11.46 -8.59 -10.47
N VAL A 229 11.31 -7.40 -11.05
CA VAL A 229 11.61 -7.14 -12.47
C VAL A 229 13.11 -7.07 -12.72
N GLY A 230 13.85 -6.40 -11.85
CA GLY A 230 15.30 -6.24 -11.95
C GLY A 230 16.09 -7.48 -11.54
N LYS A 231 15.41 -8.59 -11.19
CA LYS A 231 16.02 -9.89 -10.82
C LYS A 231 16.87 -9.82 -9.55
N ALA A 232 16.52 -8.94 -8.62
CA ALA A 232 17.20 -8.85 -7.34
C ALA A 232 16.91 -10.07 -6.44
N PHE A 233 15.72 -10.67 -6.58
CA PHE A 233 15.31 -11.89 -5.88
C PHE A 233 16.02 -13.15 -6.39
N ASN A 234 17.24 -13.39 -5.88
CA ASN A 234 18.06 -14.56 -6.22
C ASN A 234 18.32 -14.76 -7.73
N GLY A 235 18.39 -13.66 -8.49
CA GLY A 235 18.73 -13.68 -9.92
C GLY A 235 17.63 -14.18 -10.87
N THR A 236 16.48 -14.60 -10.35
CA THR A 236 15.36 -15.08 -11.19
C THR A 236 14.33 -13.99 -11.42
N LYS A 237 13.79 -13.92 -12.65
CA LYS A 237 12.68 -13.02 -12.94
C LYS A 237 11.41 -13.63 -12.35
N THR A 238 10.92 -13.04 -11.28
CA THR A 238 9.67 -13.48 -10.65
C THR A 238 8.50 -12.72 -11.26
N LYS A 239 7.40 -13.43 -11.52
CA LYS A 239 6.16 -12.81 -12.02
C LYS A 239 5.45 -12.11 -10.86
N PHE A 240 4.58 -11.17 -11.17
CA PHE A 240 3.67 -10.49 -10.23
C PHE A 240 2.29 -10.39 -10.90
N PRO A 241 1.19 -10.21 -10.14
CA PRO A 241 -0.13 -10.11 -10.74
C PRO A 241 -0.22 -8.80 -11.54
N PRO A 242 -0.76 -8.78 -12.77
CA PRO A 242 -0.88 -7.56 -13.57
C PRO A 242 -1.57 -6.41 -12.83
N GLU A 243 -2.50 -6.73 -11.94
CA GLU A 243 -3.23 -5.81 -11.08
C GLU A 243 -2.30 -5.00 -10.16
N ALA A 244 -1.11 -5.52 -9.80
CA ALA A 244 -0.15 -4.79 -9.00
C ALA A 244 0.34 -3.51 -9.69
N VAL A 245 0.48 -3.53 -11.02
CA VAL A 245 0.85 -2.31 -11.77
C VAL A 245 -0.31 -1.32 -11.81
N ASP A 246 -1.54 -1.81 -11.92
CA ASP A 246 -2.71 -0.94 -11.89
C ASP A 246 -2.93 -0.31 -10.50
N LEU A 247 -2.63 -1.04 -9.42
CA LEU A 247 -2.62 -0.49 -8.06
C LEU A 247 -1.54 0.59 -7.91
N LEU A 248 -0.30 0.28 -8.31
CA LEU A 248 0.83 1.19 -8.22
C LEU A 248 0.57 2.52 -8.94
N LEU A 249 -0.11 2.47 -10.09
CA LEU A 249 -0.40 3.64 -10.92
C LEU A 249 -1.74 4.30 -10.57
N GLY A 250 -2.39 3.90 -9.47
CA GLY A 250 -3.69 4.45 -9.05
C GLY A 250 -4.84 4.19 -10.03
N ARG A 251 -4.70 3.20 -10.92
CA ARG A 251 -5.71 2.79 -11.92
C ARG A 251 -6.71 1.78 -11.35
N ALA A 252 -6.40 1.22 -10.18
CA ALA A 252 -7.28 0.35 -9.43
C ALA A 252 -7.27 0.72 -7.94
N MET A 253 -8.42 0.54 -7.28
CA MET A 253 -8.49 0.64 -5.83
C MET A 253 -7.88 -0.58 -5.16
N TRP A 254 -7.21 -0.35 -4.04
CA TRP A 254 -6.70 -1.41 -3.20
C TRP A 254 -7.84 -2.18 -2.53
N PRO A 255 -7.94 -3.51 -2.74
CA PRO A 255 -8.94 -4.33 -2.07
C PRO A 255 -8.79 -4.26 -0.56
N ARG A 256 -9.91 -4.38 0.18
CA ARG A 256 -9.93 -4.30 1.66
C ARG A 256 -8.89 -5.19 2.33
N THR A 257 -8.72 -6.41 1.82
CA THR A 257 -7.80 -7.40 2.40
C THR A 257 -6.35 -7.24 1.95
N TRP A 258 -6.05 -6.29 1.07
CA TRP A 258 -4.74 -6.03 0.49
C TRP A 258 -4.15 -4.72 1.03
N GLY A 259 -2.84 -4.56 0.85
CA GLY A 259 -2.13 -3.33 1.17
C GLY A 259 -1.17 -3.48 2.33
N LEU A 260 -0.67 -2.33 2.77
CA LEU A 260 0.38 -2.20 3.77
C LEU A 260 -0.06 -2.76 5.12
N CYS A 261 0.86 -3.40 5.83
CA CYS A 261 0.66 -3.78 7.21
C CYS A 261 1.95 -3.66 8.03
N VAL A 262 1.75 -3.48 9.34
CA VAL A 262 2.81 -3.28 10.32
C VAL A 262 2.64 -4.25 11.47
N ALA A 263 3.68 -4.44 12.29
CA ALA A 263 3.63 -5.35 13.42
C ALA A 263 2.47 -5.00 14.36
N GLY A 264 1.57 -5.94 14.61
CA GLY A 264 0.53 -5.81 15.65
C GLY A 264 0.69 -6.85 16.76
N ASP A 265 1.27 -7.99 16.42
CA ASP A 265 1.75 -9.01 17.35
C ASP A 265 3.28 -8.89 17.48
N LEU A 266 3.72 -8.52 18.69
CA LEU A 266 5.12 -8.29 19.01
C LEU A 266 5.91 -9.57 19.30
N SER A 267 5.24 -10.72 19.30
CA SER A 267 5.86 -12.04 19.56
C SER A 267 6.60 -12.63 18.36
N HIS A 268 6.67 -11.92 17.23
CA HIS A 268 7.37 -12.39 16.06
C HIS A 268 8.31 -11.37 15.40
N ASP A 269 9.33 -11.92 14.74
CA ASP A 269 10.51 -11.17 14.34
C ASP A 269 10.53 -10.75 12.86
N GLU A 270 9.58 -11.19 12.02
CA GLU A 270 9.63 -10.80 10.59
C GLU A 270 9.19 -9.34 10.42
N LEU A 271 8.08 -8.94 11.04
CA LEU A 271 7.65 -7.56 11.10
C LEU A 271 8.30 -6.87 12.31
N ARG A 272 9.51 -6.37 12.09
CA ARG A 272 10.23 -5.60 13.12
C ARG A 272 9.51 -4.30 13.48
N TYR A 273 9.65 -3.85 14.71
CA TYR A 273 9.02 -2.63 15.23
C TYR A 273 9.97 -1.83 16.13
N ARG A 274 11.27 -2.09 16.04
CA ARG A 274 12.29 -1.66 17.01
C ARG A 274 13.36 -0.78 16.33
N PRO A 275 12.96 0.38 15.76
CA PRO A 275 13.88 1.24 15.00
C PRO A 275 15.04 1.82 15.81
N PHE A 276 14.94 1.77 17.15
CA PHE A 276 15.86 2.43 18.07
C PHE A 276 16.77 1.47 18.85
N GLU A 277 16.69 0.16 18.59
CA GLU A 277 17.52 -0.83 19.28
C GLU A 277 18.94 -0.89 18.69
N ARG A 278 19.03 -0.95 17.36
CA ARG A 278 20.28 -1.10 16.62
C ARG A 278 20.60 0.18 15.85
N VAL A 279 21.80 0.73 16.06
CA VAL A 279 22.25 1.92 15.32
C VAL A 279 22.44 1.61 13.83
N GLU A 280 22.77 0.35 13.51
CA GLU A 280 22.94 -0.11 12.13
C GLU A 280 21.64 0.03 11.34
N ASP A 281 20.50 -0.23 11.98
CA ASP A 281 19.18 -0.12 11.35
C ASP A 281 18.87 1.33 10.93
N SER A 282 19.58 2.35 11.44
CA SER A 282 19.45 3.75 10.99
C SER A 282 20.70 4.30 10.31
N THR A 283 21.67 3.44 9.98
CA THR A 283 22.92 3.84 9.32
C THR A 283 23.28 2.91 8.16
N THR A 284 23.77 1.69 8.43
CA THR A 284 24.31 0.78 7.41
C THR A 284 23.32 -0.26 6.91
N ASP A 285 22.45 -0.75 7.78
CA ASP A 285 21.47 -1.81 7.54
C ASP A 285 20.05 -1.22 7.38
N PHE A 286 19.97 0.01 6.88
CA PHE A 286 18.76 0.84 6.97
C PHE A 286 17.55 0.31 6.18
N TRP A 287 17.73 -0.66 5.30
CA TRP A 287 16.65 -1.22 4.53
C TRP A 287 16.83 -2.69 4.21
N SER A 288 15.71 -3.41 4.07
CA SER A 288 15.67 -4.72 3.44
C SER A 288 14.38 -4.99 2.65
N VAL A 289 14.35 -6.01 1.79
CA VAL A 289 13.16 -6.51 1.10
C VAL A 289 13.23 -8.03 0.93
N SER A 290 12.13 -8.69 1.27
CA SER A 290 11.94 -10.13 1.14
C SER A 290 10.63 -10.40 0.41
N PRO A 291 10.59 -11.25 -0.64
CA PRO A 291 9.36 -11.50 -1.38
C PRO A 291 8.44 -12.46 -0.63
N LEU A 292 7.13 -12.19 -0.68
CA LEU A 292 6.11 -13.18 -0.32
C LEU A 292 5.72 -13.94 -1.58
N LEU A 293 6.23 -15.17 -1.70
CA LEU A 293 6.01 -16.01 -2.88
C LEU A 293 4.69 -16.79 -2.77
N HIS A 294 3.85 -16.66 -3.79
CA HIS A 294 2.71 -17.54 -3.98
C HIS A 294 3.18 -18.95 -4.36
N ARG A 295 2.33 -19.96 -4.12
CA ARG A 295 2.61 -21.37 -4.47
C ARG A 295 2.91 -21.58 -5.95
N ASP A 296 2.34 -20.72 -6.80
CA ASP A 296 2.54 -20.74 -8.26
C ASP A 296 3.80 -19.97 -8.70
N GLY A 297 4.65 -19.53 -7.76
CA GLY A 297 5.95 -18.91 -8.03
C GLY A 297 5.92 -17.43 -8.41
N TRP A 298 4.81 -16.73 -8.21
CA TRP A 298 4.72 -15.27 -8.40
C TRP A 298 4.84 -14.52 -7.06
N VAL A 299 5.31 -13.27 -7.10
CA VAL A 299 5.45 -12.37 -5.96
C VAL A 299 4.09 -11.76 -5.63
N GLY A 300 3.49 -12.23 -4.53
CA GLY A 300 2.24 -11.71 -4.00
C GLY A 300 2.40 -10.54 -3.05
N GLY A 301 3.61 -10.05 -2.87
CA GLY A 301 3.91 -8.98 -1.95
C GLY A 301 5.30 -9.17 -1.37
N GLY A 302 5.52 -8.61 -0.19
CA GLY A 302 6.84 -8.64 0.42
C GLY A 302 6.81 -8.11 1.84
N ILE A 303 7.94 -8.28 2.52
CA ILE A 303 8.26 -7.55 3.73
C ILE A 303 9.42 -6.63 3.37
N VAL A 304 9.22 -5.34 3.55
CA VAL A 304 10.25 -4.32 3.42
C VAL A 304 10.66 -3.88 4.81
N ASN A 305 11.94 -3.99 5.15
CA ASN A 305 12.46 -3.32 6.32
C ASN A 305 12.91 -1.91 5.93
N LEU A 306 12.57 -0.91 6.72
CA LEU A 306 13.10 0.44 6.63
C LEU A 306 13.31 0.94 8.05
N ASN A 307 14.52 1.38 8.37
CA ASN A 307 14.88 1.85 9.70
C ASN A 307 14.60 0.85 10.84
N GLY A 308 14.76 -0.45 10.63
CA GLY A 308 14.42 -1.44 11.66
C GLY A 308 12.91 -1.63 11.85
N ILE A 309 12.08 -1.08 10.96
CA ILE A 309 10.62 -1.26 10.92
C ILE A 309 10.27 -2.16 9.75
N GLY A 310 9.60 -3.27 10.02
CA GLY A 310 9.08 -4.20 9.02
C GLY A 310 7.72 -3.77 8.50
N LEU A 311 7.63 -3.61 7.19
CA LEU A 311 6.47 -3.19 6.42
C LEU A 311 6.05 -4.35 5.53
N GLY A 312 5.01 -5.06 5.93
CA GLY A 312 4.41 -6.10 5.10
C GLY A 312 3.51 -5.48 4.03
N LEU A 313 3.50 -6.05 2.84
CA LEU A 313 2.56 -5.67 1.78
C LEU A 313 2.03 -6.94 1.13
N THR A 314 0.72 -6.98 0.89
CA THR A 314 0.07 -8.07 0.14
C THR A 314 -0.74 -7.53 -1.01
N VAL A 315 -0.60 -8.19 -2.16
CA VAL A 315 -1.46 -8.07 -3.35
C VAL A 315 -2.26 -9.36 -3.57
N PHE A 316 -2.67 -9.97 -2.47
CA PHE A 316 -3.59 -11.11 -2.39
C PHE A 316 -4.33 -11.06 -1.06
N ASN A 317 -5.42 -11.80 -0.92
CA ASN A 317 -6.11 -11.92 0.36
C ASN A 317 -5.33 -12.88 1.28
N PRO A 318 -4.71 -12.41 2.39
CA PRO A 318 -3.96 -13.30 3.27
C PRO A 318 -4.87 -14.05 4.25
N SER A 319 -6.19 -14.01 4.06
CA SER A 319 -7.21 -14.65 4.90
C SER A 319 -7.32 -14.05 6.31
N ARG A 320 -7.22 -12.72 6.43
CA ARG A 320 -7.32 -11.98 7.71
C ARG A 320 -8.62 -12.26 8.47
N ASP A 321 -9.71 -12.55 7.76
CA ASP A 321 -11.01 -12.88 8.35
C ASP A 321 -11.08 -14.33 8.91
N ASN A 322 -10.01 -15.13 8.74
CA ASN A 322 -9.90 -16.49 9.26
C ASN A 322 -8.74 -16.57 10.27
N PRO A 323 -9.01 -16.53 11.58
CA PRO A 323 -7.99 -16.59 12.63
C PRO A 323 -7.07 -17.81 12.52
N ASP A 324 -7.60 -18.97 12.11
CA ASP A 324 -6.79 -20.20 11.99
C ASP A 324 -5.79 -20.14 10.84
N ALA A 325 -6.17 -19.47 9.74
CA ALA A 325 -5.29 -19.28 8.59
C ALA A 325 -4.29 -18.14 8.79
N PHE A 326 -4.68 -17.11 9.55
CA PHE A 326 -3.93 -15.87 9.68
C PHE A 326 -3.20 -15.73 11.02
N ASP A 327 -3.92 -15.59 12.14
CA ASP A 327 -3.35 -15.28 13.46
C ASP A 327 -2.74 -16.51 14.15
N ASN A 328 -3.45 -17.64 14.15
CA ASN A 328 -2.99 -18.88 14.78
C ASN A 328 -1.94 -19.62 13.93
N ASN A 329 -1.74 -19.20 12.69
CA ASN A 329 -0.76 -19.79 11.79
C ASN A 329 0.64 -19.20 12.05
N LEU A 330 1.43 -19.88 12.87
CA LEU A 330 2.80 -19.46 13.20
C LEU A 330 3.75 -19.34 11.99
N ARG A 331 3.40 -19.95 10.84
CA ARG A 331 4.17 -19.84 9.60
C ARG A 331 3.78 -18.63 8.75
N ASN A 332 2.70 -17.94 9.09
CA ASN A 332 2.31 -16.73 8.39
C ASN A 332 3.23 -15.58 8.85
N PRO A 333 4.03 -15.00 7.94
CA PRO A 333 4.95 -13.93 8.29
C PRO A 333 4.24 -12.59 8.52
N LEU A 334 2.92 -12.53 8.34
CA LEU A 334 2.10 -11.34 8.59
C LEU A 334 1.11 -11.53 9.74
N ARG A 335 1.17 -12.63 10.50
CA ARG A 335 0.23 -12.92 11.58
C ARG A 335 0.12 -11.75 12.57
N GLY A 336 -1.08 -11.47 13.08
CA GLY A 336 -1.31 -10.39 14.03
C GLY A 336 -1.00 -8.98 13.50
N SER A 337 -0.61 -8.81 12.23
CA SER A 337 -0.28 -7.50 11.67
C SER A 337 -1.49 -6.59 11.55
N ILE A 338 -1.28 -5.29 11.72
CA ILE A 338 -2.28 -4.26 11.49
C ILE A 338 -2.17 -3.77 10.06
N GLN A 339 -3.25 -3.92 9.28
CA GLN A 339 -3.34 -3.43 7.91
C GLN A 339 -3.74 -1.96 7.88
N ARG A 340 -3.10 -1.17 6.99
CA ARG A 340 -3.29 0.27 6.78
C ARG A 340 -3.42 1.02 8.11
N PRO A 341 -2.35 1.06 8.92
CA PRO A 341 -2.42 1.66 10.25
C PRO A 341 -2.80 3.14 10.14
N GLY A 342 -3.59 3.65 11.08
CA GLY A 342 -3.89 5.09 11.17
C GLY A 342 -2.71 5.86 11.76
N PHE A 343 -2.00 5.25 12.71
CA PHE A 343 -0.69 5.70 13.15
C PHE A 343 0.14 4.54 13.71
N MET A 344 1.45 4.75 13.74
CA MET A 344 2.41 4.01 14.54
C MET A 344 3.08 4.95 15.53
N ALA A 345 3.26 4.54 16.77
CA ALA A 345 3.91 5.34 17.78
C ALA A 345 4.86 4.51 18.64
N TRP A 346 5.92 5.13 19.14
CA TRP A 346 6.83 4.58 20.13
C TRP A 346 6.79 5.45 21.37
N GLU A 347 6.55 4.84 22.52
CA GLU A 347 6.46 5.54 23.79
C GLU A 347 7.52 5.03 24.78
N LEU A 348 8.28 5.96 25.34
CA LEU A 348 9.24 5.72 26.41
C LEU A 348 9.03 6.77 27.50
N ASP A 349 8.83 6.33 28.74
CA ASP A 349 8.63 7.20 29.92
C ASP A 349 7.52 8.27 29.73
N GLY A 350 6.45 7.94 29.01
CA GLY A 350 5.32 8.82 28.75
C GLY A 350 5.51 9.81 27.59
N VAL A 351 6.68 9.82 26.96
CA VAL A 351 6.99 10.63 25.78
C VAL A 351 6.85 9.79 24.51
N THR A 352 6.14 10.32 23.52
CA THR A 352 5.71 9.61 22.31
C THR A 352 6.34 10.18 21.04
N LYS A 353 6.87 9.30 20.19
CA LYS A 353 7.25 9.61 18.81
C LYS A 353 6.26 8.94 17.87
N ARG A 354 5.59 9.69 16.99
CA ARG A 354 4.45 9.20 16.20
C ARG A 354 4.58 9.47 14.71
N ILE A 355 4.16 8.50 13.90
CA ILE A 355 3.90 8.66 12.47
C ILE A 355 2.42 8.42 12.23
N ASN A 356 1.71 9.47 11.80
CA ASN A 356 0.34 9.38 11.34
C ASN A 356 0.32 9.04 9.85
N PHE A 357 -0.58 8.14 9.44
CA PHE A 357 -0.80 7.83 8.03
C PHE A 357 -2.15 8.39 7.62
N GLU A 358 -2.15 9.30 6.65
CA GLU A 358 -3.37 9.83 6.05
C GLU A 358 -3.81 8.94 4.88
N TRP A 359 -5.03 8.42 4.97
CA TRP A 359 -5.61 7.54 3.96
C TRP A 359 -6.82 8.23 3.33
N ASN A 360 -6.89 8.20 2.00
CA ASN A 360 -8.05 8.69 1.25
C ASN A 360 -8.96 7.53 0.85
N ASP A 361 -9.37 6.74 1.84
CA ASP A 361 -10.27 5.61 1.64
C ASP A 361 -11.37 5.57 2.71
N VAL A 362 -12.23 4.56 2.63
CA VAL A 362 -13.42 4.43 3.47
C VAL A 362 -13.21 3.46 4.65
N TRP A 363 -12.02 2.87 4.75
CA TRP A 363 -11.75 1.79 5.69
C TRP A 363 -11.41 2.34 7.07
N GLN A 364 -11.69 1.54 8.09
CA GLN A 364 -11.27 1.89 9.45
C GLN A 364 -9.78 1.57 9.62
N HIS A 365 -8.99 2.57 9.99
CA HIS A 365 -7.56 2.42 10.21
C HIS A 365 -7.27 2.22 11.70
N ARG A 366 -6.85 1.01 12.07
CA ARG A 366 -6.42 0.70 13.44
C ARG A 366 -5.07 1.37 13.73
N THR A 367 -4.81 1.67 14.99
CA THR A 367 -3.59 2.37 15.41
C THR A 367 -2.76 1.50 16.34
N ILE A 368 -1.47 1.80 16.47
CA ILE A 368 -0.59 1.08 17.39
C ILE A 368 0.43 1.97 18.07
N THR A 369 0.65 1.71 19.37
CA THR A 369 1.72 2.28 20.17
C THR A 369 2.58 1.16 20.74
N TYR A 370 3.86 1.15 20.40
CA TYR A 370 4.87 0.27 20.96
C TYR A 370 5.44 0.90 22.23
N LYS A 371 5.33 0.20 23.37
CA LYS A 371 5.94 0.63 24.63
C LYS A 371 7.40 0.17 24.64
N MET A 372 8.31 1.10 24.91
CA MET A 372 9.74 0.84 25.01
C MET A 372 10.17 0.80 26.47
N SER A 373 11.26 0.09 26.75
CA SER A 373 11.98 0.12 28.03
C SER A 373 13.41 0.61 27.83
N ARG A 374 13.98 1.22 28.87
CA ARG A 374 15.43 1.43 28.99
C ARG A 374 16.01 0.15 29.56
N ASP A 375 16.46 -0.75 28.69
CA ASP A 375 17.21 -1.93 29.14
C ASP A 375 18.65 -1.55 29.51
#